data_AF-A0A432S3S1-F1
#
_entry.id   AF-A0A432S3S1-F1
#
_cell.length_a   1.000
_cell.length_b   1.000
_cell.length_c   1.000
_cell.angle_alpha   90.00
_cell.angle_beta   90.00
_cell.angle_gamma   90.00
#
_symmetry.space_group_name_H-M   'P 1'
#
loop_
_entity.id
_entity.type
_entity.pdbx_description
1 polymer ?
#
loop_
_entity_poly.entity_id
_entity_poly.type
_entity_poly.pdbx_seq_one_letter_code
_entity_poly.pdbx_strand_id
1 'polypeptide(L)'
;SQMMVEAIKLALNPDGFNMGYNLGRVSGAGLESHIHNHIVPRWNGDTNFMPTIAEVKVISQDLKDIYIKIKNAIEKVKDRYVK
;
A
#
# COMPACT_ATOMS: atom_id res chain seq x y z
N SER A 1 -2.70 6.51 10.05
CA SER A 1 -1.62 6.08 9.12
C SER A 1 -0.54 5.23 9.78
N GLN A 2 -0.03 5.59 10.97
CA GLN A 2 1.02 4.82 11.66
C GLN A 2 0.66 3.34 11.91
N MET A 3 -0.55 3.07 12.41
CA MET A 3 -1.07 1.70 12.57
C MET A 3 -1.00 0.89 11.27
N MET A 4 -1.37 1.49 10.14
CA MET A 4 -1.37 0.81 8.84
C MET A 4 0.05 0.51 8.35
N VAL A 5 0.99 1.44 8.55
CA VAL A 5 2.41 1.21 8.24
C VAL A 5 2.93 0.03 9.06
N GLU A 6 2.60 -0.04 10.35
CA GLU A 6 3.02 -1.17 11.17
C GLU A 6 2.37 -2.49 10.74
N ALA A 7 1.06 -2.50 10.47
CA ALA A 7 0.36 -3.68 9.99
C ALA A 7 0.96 -4.19 8.66
N ILE A 8 1.22 -3.29 7.71
CA ILE A 8 1.80 -3.66 6.42
C ILE A 8 3.25 -4.14 6.58
N LYS A 9 4.04 -3.51 7.48
CA LYS A 9 5.38 -4.00 7.84
C LYS A 9 5.33 -5.43 8.35
N LEU A 10 4.42 -5.72 9.27
CA LEU A 10 4.23 -7.04 9.85
C LEU A 10 3.76 -8.07 8.80
N ALA A 11 2.92 -7.66 7.85
CA ALA A 11 2.33 -8.57 6.86
C ALA A 11 3.28 -8.91 5.70
N LEU A 12 4.06 -7.93 5.23
CA LEU A 12 4.75 -8.01 3.93
C LEU A 12 6.27 -7.75 4.01
N ASN A 13 6.79 -7.28 5.14
CA ASN A 13 8.21 -6.94 5.35
C ASN A 13 8.83 -6.10 4.19
N PRO A 14 8.27 -4.92 3.86
CA PRO A 14 8.86 -4.02 2.88
C PRO A 14 10.06 -3.25 3.45
N ASP A 15 10.96 -2.86 2.56
CA ASP A 15 12.14 -2.05 2.91
C ASP A 15 11.77 -0.57 3.17
N GLY A 16 10.67 -0.09 2.57
CA GLY A 16 10.23 1.29 2.70
C GLY A 16 8.77 1.51 2.32
N PHE A 17 8.34 2.78 2.34
CA PHE A 17 6.97 3.18 1.99
C PHE A 17 6.98 4.51 1.22
N ASN A 18 6.07 4.63 0.24
CA ASN A 18 5.60 5.93 -0.24
C ASN A 18 4.19 6.16 0.29
N MET A 19 3.93 7.38 0.79
CA MET A 19 2.64 7.77 1.34
C MET A 19 2.25 9.13 0.79
N GLY A 20 0.97 9.33 0.50
CA GLY A 20 0.51 10.59 -0.07
C GLY A 20 -0.97 10.63 -0.41
N TYR A 21 -1.39 11.81 -0.88
CA TYR A 21 -2.76 12.11 -1.26
C TYR A 21 -2.77 12.75 -2.64
N ASN A 22 -3.74 12.39 -3.47
CA ASN A 22 -4.01 13.09 -4.72
C ASN A 22 -5.20 14.02 -4.46
N LEU A 23 -4.98 15.33 -4.47
CA LEU A 23 -6.02 16.34 -4.21
C LEU A 23 -6.39 17.08 -5.49
N GLY A 24 -7.67 16.98 -5.87
CA GLY A 24 -8.20 17.55 -7.11
C GLY A 24 -7.88 16.71 -8.35
N ARG A 25 -8.68 16.89 -9.41
CA ARG A 25 -8.60 16.12 -10.66
C ARG A 25 -7.20 16.07 -11.27
N VAL A 26 -6.53 17.23 -11.30
CA VAL A 26 -5.23 17.41 -11.96
C VAL A 26 -4.13 16.60 -11.26
N SER A 27 -4.28 16.36 -9.96
CA SER A 27 -3.35 15.51 -9.19
C SER A 27 -3.61 14.01 -9.37
N GLY A 28 -4.56 13.62 -10.24
CA GLY A 28 -4.93 12.21 -10.45
C GLY A 28 -5.88 11.65 -9.39
N ALA A 29 -6.69 12.49 -8.75
CA ALA A 29 -7.74 12.03 -7.85
C ALA A 29 -8.88 11.39 -8.67
N GLY A 30 -9.05 10.07 -8.55
CA GLY A 30 -10.10 9.35 -9.29
C GLY A 30 -11.53 9.72 -8.87
N LEU A 31 -11.72 10.11 -7.61
CA LEU A 31 -12.98 10.64 -7.07
C LEU A 31 -12.70 11.89 -6.26
N GLU A 32 -13.07 13.06 -6.80
CA GLU A 32 -12.75 14.35 -6.20
C GLU A 32 -13.46 14.61 -4.85
N SER A 33 -14.60 13.94 -4.62
CA SER A 33 -15.39 14.09 -3.39
C SER A 33 -14.88 13.27 -2.20
N HIS A 34 -13.88 12.40 -2.40
CA HIS A 34 -13.37 11.54 -1.33
C HIS A 34 -11.84 11.48 -1.30
N ILE A 35 -11.28 11.93 -0.17
CA ILE A 35 -9.84 11.91 0.06
C ILE A 35 -9.41 10.49 0.45
N HIS A 36 -8.50 9.91 -0.33
CA HIS A 36 -7.85 8.64 -0.01
C HIS A 36 -6.37 8.86 0.32
N ASN A 37 -5.89 8.17 1.36
CA ASN A 37 -4.47 8.12 1.69
C ASN A 37 -3.84 6.89 1.02
N HIS A 38 -2.89 7.11 0.11
CA HIS A 38 -2.10 6.02 -0.47
C HIS A 38 -1.00 5.61 0.51
N ILE A 39 -0.91 4.31 0.80
CA ILE A 39 0.20 3.72 1.56
C ILE A 39 0.76 2.59 0.72
N VAL A 40 1.89 2.86 0.05
CA VAL A 40 2.48 1.96 -0.94
C VAL A 40 3.77 1.36 -0.35
N PRO A 41 3.78 0.07 0.02
CA PRO A 41 5.02 -0.60 0.44
C PRO A 41 5.99 -0.70 -0.74
N ARG A 42 7.28 -0.53 -0.46
CA ARG A 42 8.38 -0.53 -1.44
C ARG A 42 9.46 -1.53 -1.04
N TRP A 43 10.06 -2.18 -2.02
CA TRP A 43 11.23 -3.05 -1.85
C TRP A 43 12.39 -2.54 -2.69
N ASN A 44 13.61 -2.80 -2.23
CA ASN A 44 14.79 -2.52 -3.02
C ASN A 44 14.74 -3.32 -4.34
N GLY A 45 14.73 -2.63 -5.48
CA GLY A 45 14.61 -3.24 -6.80
C GLY A 45 13.18 -3.59 -7.24
N ASP A 46 12.13 -3.10 -6.57
CA ASP A 46 10.72 -3.34 -7.00
C ASP A 46 10.31 -2.60 -8.29
N THR A 47 11.15 -1.67 -8.74
CA THR A 47 11.04 -0.97 -10.01
C THR A 47 11.91 -1.70 -11.03
N ASN A 48 11.38 -2.80 -11.56
CA ASN A 48 12.00 -3.52 -12.66
C ASN A 48 11.73 -2.83 -13.99
N PHE A 49 12.48 -3.20 -15.03
CA PHE A 49 12.40 -2.64 -16.39
C PHE A 49 11.07 -2.97 -17.14
N MET A 50 10.28 -3.91 -16.62
CA MET A 50 9.05 -4.42 -17.24
C MET A 50 7.93 -3.38 -17.43
N PRO A 51 7.56 -2.53 -16.44
CA PRO A 51 6.55 -1.49 -16.64
C PRO A 51 7.02 -0.40 -17.61
N THR A 52 8.34 -0.26 -17.81
CA THR A 52 8.94 0.79 -18.63
C THR A 52 9.03 0.42 -20.11
N ILE A 53 9.18 -0.86 -20.45
CA ILE A 53 9.25 -1.33 -21.85
C ILE A 53 7.94 -1.97 -22.31
N ALA A 54 7.24 -2.68 -21.43
CA ALA A 54 6.10 -3.51 -21.79
C ALA A 54 4.77 -3.00 -21.23
N GLU A 55 4.76 -1.91 -20.45
CA GLU A 55 3.58 -1.44 -19.68
C GLU A 55 2.94 -2.50 -18.76
N VAL A 56 3.60 -3.65 -18.56
CA VAL A 56 3.10 -4.75 -17.73
C VAL A 56 3.79 -4.70 -16.38
N LYS A 57 2.99 -4.50 -15.32
CA LYS A 57 3.40 -4.78 -13.94
C LYS A 57 2.97 -6.19 -13.58
N VAL A 58 3.92 -7.12 -13.45
CA VAL A 58 3.63 -8.47 -12.95
C VAL A 58 3.32 -8.38 -11.46
N ILE A 59 2.09 -8.68 -11.08
CA ILE A 59 1.69 -8.84 -9.68
C ILE A 59 1.63 -10.34 -9.42
N SER A 60 2.70 -10.91 -8.84
CA SER A 60 2.82 -12.35 -8.61
C SER A 60 2.01 -12.89 -7.42
N GLN A 61 1.16 -12.07 -6.80
CA GLN A 61 0.38 -12.43 -5.61
C GLN A 61 -1.10 -12.12 -5.80
N ASP A 62 -1.94 -13.04 -5.32
CA ASP A 62 -3.39 -12.89 -5.32
C ASP A 62 -3.85 -11.78 -4.36
N LEU A 63 -4.80 -10.96 -4.81
CA LEU A 63 -5.31 -9.82 -4.04
C LEU A 63 -6.02 -10.24 -2.75
N LYS A 64 -6.71 -11.39 -2.76
CA LYS A 64 -7.41 -11.94 -1.60
C LYS A 64 -6.42 -12.40 -0.54
N ASP A 65 -5.32 -13.02 -0.95
CA ASP A 65 -4.27 -13.46 -0.03
C ASP A 65 -3.59 -12.26 0.64
N ILE A 66 -3.27 -11.21 -0.13
CA ILE A 66 -2.71 -9.97 0.41
C ILE A 66 -3.72 -9.32 1.39
N TYR A 67 -5.00 -9.26 1.01
CA TYR A 67 -6.05 -8.73 1.87
C TYR A 67 -6.12 -9.47 3.21
N ILE A 68 -6.13 -10.81 3.19
CA ILE A 68 -6.18 -11.63 4.41
C ILE A 68 -4.96 -11.37 5.29
N LYS A 69 -3.74 -11.36 4.70
CA LYS A 69 -2.51 -11.09 5.45
C LYS A 69 -2.53 -9.72 6.14
N ILE A 70 -2.90 -8.68 5.41
CA ILE A 70 -2.97 -7.31 5.95
C ILE A 70 -4.07 -7.21 7.00
N LYS A 71 -5.26 -7.75 6.75
CA LYS A 71 -6.36 -7.76 7.72
C LYS A 71 -5.93 -8.40 9.04
N ASN A 72 -5.32 -9.58 8.98
CA ASN A 72 -4.84 -10.27 10.18
C ASN A 72 -3.75 -9.47 10.90
N ALA A 73 -2.89 -8.77 10.18
CA ALA A 73 -1.88 -7.91 10.79
C ALA A 73 -2.50 -6.68 11.46
N ILE A 74 -3.55 -6.07 10.88
CA ILE A 74 -4.30 -4.98 11.51
C ILE A 74 -4.87 -5.44 12.85
N GLU A 75 -5.53 -6.59 12.90
CA GLU A 75 -6.08 -7.14 14.14
C GLU A 75 -5.04 -7.32 15.25
N LYS A 76 -3.79 -7.66 14.88
CA LYS A 76 -2.68 -7.82 15.84
C LYS A 76 -2.11 -6.51 16.36
N VAL A 77 -2.26 -5.41 15.63
CA VAL A 77 -1.66 -4.13 16.00
C VAL A 77 -2.69 -3.11 16.48
N LYS A 78 -3.98 -3.29 16.19
CA LYS A 78 -5.04 -2.31 16.47
C LYS A 78 -5.08 -1.87 17.94
N ASP A 79 -4.91 -2.81 18.87
CA ASP A 79 -5.04 -2.55 20.31
C ASP A 79 -3.95 -1.61 20.84
N ARG A 80 -2.85 -1.42 20.09
CA ARG A 80 -1.79 -0.45 20.44
C ARG A 80 -2.10 0.98 20.02
N TYR A 81 -3.09 1.17 19.15
CA TYR A 81 -3.46 2.47 18.58
C TYR A 81 -4.88 2.90 18.94
N VAL A 82 -5.72 1.97 19.42
CA VAL A 82 -7.03 2.26 19.99
C VAL A 82 -6.85 2.39 21.50
N LYS A 83 -6.90 3.62 22.02
CA LYS A 83 -7.09 3.89 23.46
C LYS A 83 -8.57 3.85 23.81
#